data_AF-N1QC10-F1
#
_entry.id   AF-N1QC10-F1
#
_cell.length_a   1.000
_cell.length_b   1.000
_cell.length_c   1.000
_cell.angle_alpha   90.00
_cell.angle_beta   90.00
_cell.angle_gamma   90.00
#
_symmetry.space_group_name_H-M   'P 1'
#
loop_
_entity.id
_entity.type
_entity.pdbx_description
1 polymer ?
#
loop_
_entity_poly.entity_id
_entity_poly.type
_entity_poly.pdbx_seq_one_letter_code
_entity_poly.pdbx_strand_id
1 'polypeptide(L)'
;MSQNTTTTSPLLALPPDLRLIIYEFTLTDLQRRLQRRKTKPTSFRLPLLNTCRLIRKEALPLYEKELDRILTDSRRLVARLKEKSHMLDFWWFQAWELDLVVECRAIEVKERLVQRRRMVVEYEFSRLKRAVGRERRRVKDACLEMEGGGRSSGDEDEGGEV
;
A
#
# COMPACT_ATOMS: atom_id res chain seq x y z
N MET A 1 -9.79 -5.14 -49.06
CA MET A 1 -10.74 -4.54 -48.11
C MET A 1 -10.40 -5.04 -46.71
N SER A 2 -9.65 -4.24 -45.95
CA SER A 2 -9.23 -4.61 -44.58
C SER A 2 -10.33 -4.17 -43.61
N GLN A 3 -11.03 -5.14 -43.02
CA GLN A 3 -11.99 -4.88 -41.95
C GLN A 3 -11.21 -4.58 -40.67
N ASN A 4 -11.20 -3.32 -40.26
CA ASN A 4 -10.68 -2.89 -38.97
C ASN A 4 -11.66 -3.33 -37.88
N THR A 5 -11.52 -4.54 -37.34
CA THR A 5 -12.25 -4.94 -36.14
C THR A 5 -11.63 -4.21 -34.96
N THR A 6 -12.27 -3.11 -34.53
CA THR A 6 -11.93 -2.42 -33.29
C THR A 6 -12.32 -3.32 -32.12
N THR A 7 -11.43 -4.24 -31.74
CA THR A 7 -11.64 -5.15 -30.62
C THR A 7 -11.63 -4.34 -29.33
N THR A 8 -12.80 -3.88 -28.91
CA THR A 8 -12.98 -3.20 -27.63
C THR A 8 -12.74 -4.23 -26.52
N SER A 9 -11.84 -3.90 -25.59
CA SER A 9 -11.55 -4.78 -24.45
C SER A 9 -12.85 -5.06 -23.69
N PRO A 10 -13.22 -6.34 -23.45
CA PRO A 10 -14.46 -6.69 -22.77
C PRO A 10 -14.60 -6.03 -21.39
N LEU A 11 -13.48 -5.80 -20.69
CA LEU A 11 -13.46 -5.10 -19.41
C LEU A 11 -13.88 -3.64 -19.54
N LEU A 12 -13.48 -2.96 -20.62
CA LEU A 12 -13.78 -1.55 -20.85
C LEU A 12 -15.20 -1.35 -21.41
N ALA A 13 -15.81 -2.40 -21.98
CA ALA A 13 -17.20 -2.40 -22.42
C ALA A 13 -18.20 -2.51 -21.25
N LEU A 14 -17.76 -2.92 -20.06
CA LEU A 14 -18.61 -2.98 -18.87
C LEU A 14 -19.01 -1.58 -18.37
N PRO A 15 -20.20 -1.40 -17.76
CA PRO A 15 -20.53 -0.19 -17.01
C PRO A 15 -19.49 0.15 -15.93
N PRO A 16 -19.28 1.44 -15.62
CA PRO A 16 -18.32 1.88 -14.60
C PRO A 16 -18.50 1.19 -13.25
N ASP A 17 -19.74 1.01 -12.79
CA ASP A 17 -20.04 0.41 -11.48
C ASP A 17 -19.52 -1.04 -11.38
N LEU A 18 -19.66 -1.83 -12.44
CA LEU A 18 -19.14 -3.20 -12.48
C LEU A 18 -17.61 -3.22 -12.52
N ARG A 19 -16.98 -2.27 -13.22
CA ARG A 19 -15.52 -2.13 -13.23
C ARG A 19 -14.98 -1.79 -11.85
N LEU A 20 -15.63 -0.87 -11.14
CA LEU A 20 -15.26 -0.48 -9.77
C LEU A 20 -15.32 -1.68 -8.82
N ILE A 21 -16.38 -2.51 -8.88
CA ILE A 21 -16.48 -3.73 -8.07
C ILE A 21 -15.31 -4.69 -8.36
N ILE A 22 -14.96 -4.87 -9.64
CA ILE A 22 -13.79 -5.69 -10.03
C ILE A 22 -12.51 -5.11 -9.43
N TYR A 23 -12.32 -3.79 -9.50
CA TYR A 23 -11.15 -3.14 -8.93
C TYR A 23 -11.09 -3.32 -7.42
N GLU A 24 -12.19 -3.08 -6.70
CA GLU A 24 -12.27 -3.29 -5.25
C GLU A 24 -11.88 -4.72 -4.86
N PHE A 25 -12.39 -5.72 -5.57
CA PHE A 25 -12.04 -7.11 -5.32
C PHE A 25 -10.54 -7.38 -5.54
N THR A 26 -9.97 -6.86 -6.64
CA THR A 26 -8.53 -7.02 -6.92
C THR A 26 -7.63 -6.30 -5.91
N LEU A 27 -8.12 -5.20 -5.33
CA LEU A 27 -7.41 -4.36 -4.38
C LEU A 27 -7.51 -4.90 -2.94
N THR A 28 -8.61 -5.55 -2.57
CA THR A 28 -8.80 -6.09 -1.21
C THR A 28 -7.76 -7.17 -0.85
N ASP A 29 -7.21 -7.89 -1.85
CA ASP A 29 -6.16 -8.88 -1.65
C ASP A 29 -4.74 -8.26 -1.54
N LEU A 30 -4.62 -6.93 -1.65
CA LEU A 30 -3.33 -6.23 -1.64
C LEU A 30 -2.57 -6.51 -0.34
N GLN A 31 -3.22 -6.45 0.83
CA GLN A 31 -2.57 -6.69 2.12
C GLN A 31 -1.93 -8.08 2.18
N ARG A 32 -2.63 -9.13 1.72
CA ARG A 32 -2.09 -10.50 1.71
C ARG A 32 -0.90 -10.62 0.77
N ARG A 33 -0.97 -9.98 -0.40
CA ARG A 33 0.13 -9.95 -1.38
C ARG A 33 1.37 -9.23 -0.83
N LEU A 34 1.16 -8.18 -0.05
CA LEU A 34 2.24 -7.45 0.62
C LEU A 34 2.92 -8.29 1.70
N GLN A 35 2.15 -9.06 2.47
CA GLN A 35 2.68 -9.92 3.52
C GLN A 35 3.42 -11.16 2.98
N ARG A 36 2.97 -11.73 1.84
CA ARG A 36 3.58 -12.93 1.24
C ARG A 36 4.94 -12.67 0.60
N ARG A 37 5.22 -11.44 0.12
CA ARG A 37 6.53 -11.11 -0.47
C ARG A 37 7.57 -10.80 0.61
N LYS A 38 8.02 -11.84 1.30
CA LYS A 38 9.14 -11.77 2.26
C LYS A 38 10.48 -11.35 1.62
N THR A 39 10.63 -11.47 0.30
CA THR A 39 11.95 -11.42 -0.34
C THR A 39 12.31 -10.08 -0.99
N LYS A 40 11.38 -9.34 -1.64
CA LYS A 40 11.64 -7.96 -2.12
C LYS A 40 10.33 -7.17 -2.22
N PRO A 41 10.17 -6.02 -1.51
CA PRO A 41 9.01 -5.14 -1.67
C PRO A 41 9.02 -4.33 -2.99
N THR A 42 9.77 -4.76 -4.00
CA THR A 42 10.05 -3.95 -5.21
C THR A 42 8.85 -3.81 -6.15
N SER A 43 7.85 -4.70 -6.08
CA SER A 43 6.66 -4.60 -6.93
C SER A 43 5.39 -4.47 -6.10
N PHE A 44 5.18 -3.29 -5.50
CA PHE A 44 3.82 -2.81 -5.21
C PHE A 44 3.02 -2.54 -6.49
N ARG A 45 3.70 -2.49 -7.65
CA ARG A 45 3.09 -2.30 -8.96
C ARG A 45 1.93 -3.27 -9.13
N LEU A 46 0.73 -2.73 -9.01
CA LEU A 46 -0.47 -3.36 -9.54
C LEU A 46 -0.37 -3.20 -11.05
N PRO A 47 -0.20 -4.30 -11.82
CA PRO A 47 -0.22 -4.22 -13.28
C PRO A 47 -1.48 -3.50 -13.78
N LEU A 48 -2.58 -3.61 -13.02
CA LEU A 48 -3.85 -2.94 -13.25
C LEU A 48 -3.72 -1.42 -13.46
N LEU A 49 -2.99 -0.69 -12.62
CA LEU A 49 -2.87 0.78 -12.74
C LEU A 49 -2.05 1.24 -13.95
N ASN A 50 -1.33 0.31 -14.59
CA ASN A 50 -0.51 0.56 -15.77
C ASN A 50 -1.18 0.10 -17.07
N THR A 51 -2.42 -0.38 -17.02
CA THR A 51 -3.12 -0.90 -18.20
C THR A 51 -3.56 0.23 -19.15
N CYS A 52 -4.37 1.17 -18.68
CA CYS A 52 -4.81 2.32 -19.47
C CYS A 52 -5.23 3.51 -18.59
N ARG A 53 -5.40 4.69 -19.22
CA ARG A 53 -5.82 5.94 -18.55
C ARG A 53 -7.16 5.79 -17.82
N LEU A 54 -8.13 5.10 -18.41
CA LEU A 54 -9.45 4.92 -17.81
C LEU A 54 -9.38 4.08 -16.52
N ILE A 55 -8.78 2.89 -16.60
CA ILE A 55 -8.60 2.00 -15.43
C ILE A 55 -7.83 2.74 -14.34
N ARG A 56 -6.78 3.49 -14.70
CA ARG A 56 -6.02 4.28 -13.72
C ARG A 56 -6.90 5.32 -13.04
N LYS A 57 -7.67 6.11 -13.79
CA LYS A 57 -8.55 7.15 -13.26
C LYS A 57 -9.58 6.59 -12.27
N GLU A 58 -10.13 5.42 -12.57
CA GLU A 58 -11.16 4.78 -11.75
C GLU A 58 -10.58 4.03 -10.54
N ALA A 59 -9.48 3.28 -10.73
CA ALA A 59 -8.91 2.42 -9.69
C ALA A 59 -7.95 3.14 -8.74
N LEU A 60 -7.40 4.30 -9.13
CA LEU A 60 -6.42 5.03 -8.31
C LEU A 60 -6.98 5.46 -6.93
N PRO A 61 -8.18 6.07 -6.82
CA PRO A 61 -8.74 6.44 -5.52
C PRO A 61 -8.97 5.23 -4.61
N LEU A 62 -9.42 4.10 -5.17
CA LEU A 62 -9.60 2.85 -4.44
C LEU A 62 -8.26 2.31 -3.94
N TYR A 63 -7.22 2.39 -4.78
CA TYR A 63 -5.88 1.97 -4.42
C TYR A 63 -5.30 2.81 -3.27
N GLU A 64 -5.45 4.14 -3.33
CA GLU A 64 -4.98 5.04 -2.28
C GLU A 64 -5.69 4.77 -0.95
N LYS A 65 -7.02 4.60 -0.99
CA LYS A 65 -7.82 4.23 0.19
C LYS A 65 -7.34 2.94 0.83
N GLU A 66 -7.03 1.92 0.04
CA GLU A 66 -6.55 0.63 0.56
C GLU A 66 -5.13 0.74 1.14
N LEU A 67 -4.24 1.55 0.53
CA LEU A 67 -2.93 1.85 1.10
C LEU A 67 -3.05 2.55 2.47
N ASP A 68 -3.95 3.51 2.62
CA ASP A 68 -4.18 4.21 3.88
C ASP A 68 -4.78 3.29 4.94
N ARG A 69 -5.70 2.40 4.55
CA ARG A 69 -6.22 1.35 5.43
C ARG A 69 -5.11 0.45 5.96
N ILE A 70 -4.25 -0.05 5.08
CA ILE A 70 -3.13 -0.93 5.44
C ILE A 70 -2.15 -0.23 6.40
N LEU A 71 -1.86 1.06 6.17
CA LEU A 71 -1.04 1.85 7.08
C LEU A 71 -1.72 2.07 8.44
N THR A 72 -3.02 2.34 8.43
CA THR A 72 -3.81 2.56 9.65
C THR A 72 -3.87 1.30 10.51
N ASP A 73 -4.13 0.15 9.91
CA ASP A 73 -4.18 -1.14 10.60
C ASP A 73 -2.82 -1.49 11.22
N SER A 74 -1.74 -1.26 10.47
CA SER A 74 -0.37 -1.48 10.95
C SER A 74 -0.01 -0.55 12.11
N ARG A 75 -0.39 0.74 12.02
CA ARG A 75 -0.22 1.71 13.11
C ARG A 75 -1.01 1.31 14.36
N ARG A 76 -2.24 0.82 14.19
CA ARG A 76 -3.09 0.30 15.28
C ARG A 76 -2.46 -0.89 15.99
N LEU A 77 -1.77 -1.77 15.24
CA LEU A 77 -1.04 -2.90 15.82
C LEU A 77 0.14 -2.43 16.67
N VAL A 78 0.94 -1.48 16.17
CA VAL A 78 2.02 -0.85 16.94
C VAL A 78 1.48 -0.21 18.22
N ALA A 79 0.39 0.56 18.13
CA ALA A 79 -0.23 1.21 19.28
C ALA A 79 -0.67 0.20 20.36
N ARG A 80 -1.36 -0.88 19.96
CA ARG A 80 -1.77 -1.95 20.89
C ARG A 80 -0.59 -2.63 21.59
N LEU A 81 0.55 -2.78 20.92
CA LEU A 81 1.74 -3.34 21.55
C LEU A 81 2.41 -2.37 22.52
N LYS A 82 2.38 -1.07 22.24
CA LYS A 82 2.85 -0.03 23.18
C LYS A 82 1.99 0.02 24.44
N GLU A 83 0.67 -0.01 24.28
CA GLU A 83 -0.27 -0.06 25.40
C GLU A 83 -0.03 -1.28 26.29
N LYS A 84 0.15 -2.48 25.70
CA LYS A 84 0.50 -3.69 26.45
C LYS A 84 1.84 -3.57 27.18
N SER A 85 2.82 -2.89 26.58
CA SER A 85 4.11 -2.61 27.25
C SER A 85 3.89 -1.77 28.49
N HIS A 86 3.19 -0.64 28.37
CA HIS A 86 2.92 0.25 29.51
C HIS A 86 2.11 -0.43 30.61
N MET A 87 1.15 -1.30 30.25
CA MET A 87 0.44 -2.10 31.24
C MET A 87 1.36 -3.04 32.00
N LEU A 88 2.32 -3.69 31.32
CA LEU A 88 3.28 -4.58 31.98
C LEU A 88 4.20 -3.78 32.90
N ASP A 89 4.62 -2.58 32.50
CA ASP A 89 5.43 -1.69 33.35
C ASP A 89 4.68 -1.33 34.65
N PHE A 90 3.39 -0.98 34.53
CA PHE A 90 2.51 -0.72 35.68
C PHE A 90 2.41 -1.93 36.62
N TRP A 91 2.12 -3.12 36.08
CA TRP A 91 1.98 -4.34 36.89
C TRP A 91 3.30 -4.77 37.52
N TRP A 92 4.42 -4.57 36.81
CA TRP A 92 5.75 -4.85 37.34
C TRP A 92 6.02 -3.98 38.56
N PHE A 93 5.72 -2.68 38.45
CA PHE A 93 5.87 -1.73 39.56
C PHE A 93 5.00 -2.11 40.77
N GLN A 94 3.74 -2.47 40.54
CA GLN A 94 2.84 -2.94 41.62
C GLN A 94 3.32 -4.24 42.28
N ALA A 95 3.81 -5.21 41.51
CA ALA A 95 4.36 -6.45 42.07
C ALA A 95 5.62 -6.19 42.89
N TRP A 96 6.46 -5.25 42.44
CA TRP A 96 7.65 -4.83 43.17
C TRP A 96 7.32 -4.14 44.49
N GLU A 97 6.33 -3.23 44.51
CA GLU A 97 5.87 -2.55 45.74
C GLU A 97 5.34 -3.55 46.80
N LEU A 98 4.77 -4.67 46.35
CA LEU A 98 4.20 -5.71 47.21
C LEU A 98 5.18 -6.85 47.53
N ASP A 99 6.45 -6.74 47.13
CA ASP A 99 7.50 -7.78 47.28
C ASP A 99 7.12 -9.15 46.67
N LEU A 100 6.37 -9.11 45.57
CA LEU A 100 5.90 -10.29 44.84
C LEU A 100 6.95 -10.76 43.81
N VAL A 101 8.04 -11.35 44.30
CA VAL A 101 9.21 -11.73 43.49
C VAL A 101 8.88 -12.68 42.34
N VAL A 102 7.96 -13.62 42.54
CA VAL A 102 7.58 -14.61 41.52
C VAL A 102 6.81 -13.92 40.38
N GLU A 103 5.93 -13.00 40.72
CA GLU A 103 5.11 -12.20 39.83
C GLU A 103 5.97 -11.24 39.01
N CYS A 104 6.95 -10.56 39.62
CA CYS A 104 7.93 -9.72 38.93
C CYS A 104 8.64 -10.52 37.81
N ARG A 105 9.17 -11.71 38.12
CA ARG A 105 9.83 -12.57 37.13
C ARG A 105 8.88 -13.00 36.01
N ALA A 106 7.63 -13.33 36.35
CA ALA A 106 6.63 -13.70 35.35
C ALA A 106 6.29 -12.53 34.41
N ILE A 107 6.25 -11.31 34.94
CA ILE A 107 6.02 -10.08 34.17
C ILE A 107 7.20 -9.79 33.25
N GLU A 108 8.45 -9.90 33.73
CA GLU A 108 9.66 -9.73 32.90
C GLU A 108 9.73 -10.69 31.70
N VAL A 109 9.28 -11.94 31.85
CA VAL A 109 9.19 -12.89 30.73
C VAL A 109 8.18 -12.40 29.68
N LYS A 110 7.01 -11.91 30.13
CA LYS A 110 5.99 -11.35 29.24
C LYS A 110 6.47 -10.06 28.57
N GLU A 111 7.17 -9.21 29.31
CA GLU A 111 7.73 -7.95 28.82
C GLU A 111 8.72 -8.21 27.69
N ARG A 112 9.68 -9.12 27.88
CA ARG A 112 10.63 -9.54 26.82
C ARG A 112 9.91 -10.03 25.56
N LEU A 113 8.81 -10.77 25.71
CA LEU A 113 8.00 -11.21 24.56
C LEU A 113 7.31 -10.03 23.85
N VAL A 114 6.72 -9.11 24.62
CA VAL A 114 6.05 -7.91 24.07
C VAL A 114 7.05 -6.99 23.37
N GLN A 115 8.21 -6.74 23.97
CA GLN A 115 9.28 -5.93 23.38
C GLN A 115 9.78 -6.52 22.06
N ARG A 116 10.05 -7.84 22.01
CA ARG A 116 10.45 -8.52 20.76
C ARG A 116 9.39 -8.37 19.67
N ARG A 117 8.12 -8.61 19.99
CA ARG A 117 7.00 -8.46 19.04
C ARG A 117 6.86 -7.01 18.58
N ARG A 118 6.97 -6.04 19.50
CA ARG A 118 6.92 -4.61 19.19
C ARG A 118 8.04 -4.22 18.22
N MET A 119 9.27 -4.64 18.46
CA MET A 119 10.41 -4.36 17.58
C MET A 119 10.15 -4.87 16.14
N VAL A 120 9.68 -6.11 16.00
CA VAL A 120 9.36 -6.69 14.68
C VAL A 120 8.26 -5.89 13.99
N VAL A 121 7.18 -5.56 14.70
CA VAL A 121 6.05 -4.83 14.11
C VAL A 121 6.42 -3.39 13.76
N GLU A 122 7.20 -2.69 14.59
CA GLU A 122 7.69 -1.33 14.30
C GLU A 122 8.64 -1.31 13.09
N TYR A 123 9.50 -2.33 12.97
CA TYR A 123 10.36 -2.50 11.80
C TYR A 123 9.54 -2.75 10.52
N GLU A 124 8.58 -3.67 10.55
CA GLU A 124 7.71 -3.96 9.42
C GLU A 124 6.83 -2.75 9.05
N PHE A 125 6.30 -2.02 10.03
CA PHE A 125 5.57 -0.78 9.79
C PHE A 125 6.45 0.28 9.11
N SER A 126 7.69 0.46 9.58
CA SER A 126 8.65 1.37 8.96
C SER A 126 8.97 0.97 7.52
N ARG A 127 9.15 -0.33 7.27
CA ARG A 127 9.39 -0.87 5.92
C ARG A 127 8.20 -0.63 5.00
N LEU A 128 6.99 -0.91 5.49
CA LEU A 128 5.73 -0.68 4.79
C LEU A 128 5.54 0.80 4.45
N LYS A 129 5.70 1.70 5.43
CA LYS A 129 5.58 3.16 5.23
C LYS A 129 6.51 3.66 4.12
N ARG A 130 7.78 3.23 4.12
CA ARG A 130 8.73 3.58 3.04
C ARG A 130 8.29 3.03 1.69
N ALA A 131 7.75 1.81 1.66
CA ALA A 131 7.33 1.18 0.42
C ALA A 131 6.08 1.85 -0.18
N VAL A 132 5.08 2.17 0.64
CA VAL A 132 3.92 2.98 0.24
C VAL A 132 4.35 4.34 -0.28
N GLY A 133 5.27 5.03 0.40
CA GLY A 133 5.78 6.33 -0.05
C GLY A 133 6.59 6.27 -1.36
N ARG A 134 7.27 5.16 -1.66
CA ARG A 134 7.90 4.95 -2.97
C ARG A 134 6.86 4.71 -4.05
N GLU A 135 5.83 3.94 -3.75
CA GLU A 135 4.80 3.62 -4.73
C GLU A 135 3.95 4.84 -5.09
N ARG A 136 3.55 5.67 -4.11
CA ARG A 136 2.87 6.94 -4.38
C ARG A 136 3.66 7.86 -5.31
N ARG A 137 4.99 7.93 -5.12
CA ARG A 137 5.88 8.69 -6.01
C ARG A 137 5.84 8.13 -7.43
N ARG A 138 6.02 6.82 -7.59
CA ARG A 138 5.97 6.17 -8.91
C ARG A 138 4.63 6.38 -9.62
N VAL A 139 3.52 6.29 -8.89
CA VAL A 139 2.19 6.55 -9.46
C VAL A 139 2.08 8.00 -9.92
N LYS A 140 2.54 8.94 -9.10
CA LYS A 140 2.57 10.37 -9.46
C LYS A 140 3.43 10.62 -10.71
N ASP A 141 4.65 10.08 -10.74
CA ASP A 141 5.57 10.22 -11.87
C ASP A 141 4.96 9.65 -13.15
N ALA A 142 4.35 8.46 -13.08
CA ALA A 142 3.66 7.85 -14.21
C ALA A 142 2.41 8.63 -14.66
N CYS A 143 1.77 9.43 -13.79
CA CYS A 143 0.68 10.31 -14.20
C CYS A 143 1.21 11.51 -14.99
N LEU A 144 2.32 12.11 -14.56
CA LEU A 144 2.97 13.23 -15.25
C LEU A 144 3.45 12.82 -16.65
N GLU A 145 4.05 11.65 -16.81
CA GLU A 145 4.46 11.12 -18.12
C GLU A 145 3.28 10.98 -19.10
N MET A 146 2.13 10.53 -18.59
CA MET A 146 0.93 10.36 -19.42
C MET A 146 0.27 11.70 -19.79
N GLU A 147 0.40 12.74 -18.98
CA GLU A 147 -0.13 14.07 -19.27
C GLU A 147 0.80 14.90 -20.17
N GLY A 148 2.12 14.71 -20.04
CA GLY A 148 3.13 15.45 -20.82
C GLY A 148 3.31 15.00 -22.27
N GLY A 149 2.93 13.77 -22.63
CA GLY A 149 3.09 13.22 -23.99
C GLY A 149 2.17 13.82 -25.06
N GLY A 150 1.42 14.89 -24.76
CA GLY A 150 0.48 15.55 -25.68
C GLY A 150 1.02 16.82 -26.38
N ARG A 151 2.28 17.19 -26.19
CA ARG A 151 2.92 18.35 -26.84
C ARG A 151 4.18 17.92 -27.61
N SER A 152 3.97 17.32 -28.77
CA SER A 152 4.98 17.20 -29.84
C SER A 152 4.27 17.26 -31.18
N SER A 153 3.65 18.40 -31.46
CA SER A 153 3.23 18.82 -32.79
C SER A 153 3.49 20.33 -32.88
N GLY A 154 4.74 20.66 -33.21
CA GLY A 154 5.09 21.87 -33.93
C GLY A 154 6.05 21.36 -35.01
N ASP A 155 5.54 21.08 -36.20
CA ASP A 155 5.43 22.06 -37.28
C ASP A 155 6.81 22.54 -37.71
N GLU A 156 7.51 21.67 -38.43
CA GLU A 156 8.44 22.08 -39.49
C GLU A 156 7.85 21.58 -40.81
N ASP A 157 6.81 22.26 -41.27
CA ASP A 157 6.40 22.26 -42.66
C ASP A 157 6.08 23.70 -43.04
N GLU A 158 7.01 24.35 -43.74
CA GLU A 158 6.67 25.41 -44.71
C GLU A 158 7.87 25.73 -45.63
N GLY A 159 7.66 25.52 -46.94
CA GLY A 159 8.43 26.09 -48.05
C GLY A 159 9.28 25.07 -48.80
N GLY A 160 8.88 24.46 -49.93
CA GLY A 160 8.04 24.98 -51.01
C GLY A 160 8.93 25.42 -52.19
N GLU A 161 8.94 24.58 -53.23
CA GLU A 161 9.25 24.80 -54.68
C GLU A 161 10.10 26.03 -55.10
N VAL A 162 11.17 25.80 -55.89
CA VAL A 162 11.20 25.74 -57.38
C VAL A 162 12.44 24.96 -57.83
#